data_AF-A0A1J3HI88-F1
#
_entry.id   AF-A0A1J3HI88-F1
#
_cell.length_a   1.000
_cell.length_b   1.000
_cell.length_c   1.000
_cell.angle_alpha   90.00
_cell.angle_beta   90.00
_cell.angle_gamma   90.00
#
_symmetry.space_group_name_H-M   'P 1'
#
loop_
_entity.id
_entity.type
_entity.pdbx_description
1 polymer ?
#
loop_
_entity_poly.entity_id
_entity_poly.type
_entity_poly.pdbx_seq_one_letter_code
_entity_poly.pdbx_strand_id
1 'polypeptide(L)'
;KKPNHPLLSRSINLTEIFPDQKLFFGFSAATGSLVSYQYILGWSFSRSRVLLQRLDLSKLPHIPHPRAKKEKTSLLLITLLVLLAVTVFAGLGGVYLYRRKKYAEVKEAWEKD
;
A
#
# COMPACT_ATOMS: atom_id res chain seq x y z
N LYS A 1 -16.54 9.66 -17.85
CA LYS A 1 -17.83 10.32 -18.17
C LYS A 1 -18.95 9.41 -17.65
N LYS A 2 -19.87 9.88 -16.80
CA LYS A 2 -20.96 9.04 -16.26
C LYS A 2 -22.01 8.81 -17.36
N PRO A 3 -22.48 7.56 -17.58
CA PRO A 3 -23.55 7.31 -18.55
C PRO A 3 -24.89 7.85 -18.05
N ASN A 4 -25.72 8.33 -18.98
CA ASN A 4 -27.04 8.89 -18.67
C ASN A 4 -28.09 7.81 -18.36
N HIS A 5 -27.85 6.57 -18.80
CA HIS A 5 -28.75 5.44 -18.66
C HIS A 5 -27.99 4.23 -18.08
N PRO A 6 -28.68 3.32 -17.36
CA PRO A 6 -28.06 2.09 -16.90
C PRO A 6 -27.59 1.25 -18.09
N LEU A 7 -26.38 0.70 -17.99
CA LEU A 7 -25.79 -0.14 -19.04
C LEU A 7 -26.40 -1.55 -19.07
N LEU A 8 -26.99 -2.00 -17.96
CA LEU A 8 -27.61 -3.30 -17.81
C LEU A 8 -28.93 -3.13 -17.03
N SER A 9 -29.99 -3.76 -17.52
CA SER A 9 -31.29 -3.82 -16.86
C SER A 9 -31.88 -5.22 -17.04
N ARG A 10 -32.40 -5.81 -15.96
CA ARG A 10 -33.03 -7.13 -15.98
C ARG A 10 -34.25 -7.12 -15.08
N SER A 11 -35.36 -7.65 -15.57
CA SER A 11 -36.56 -7.89 -14.76
C SER A 11 -36.36 -9.15 -13.93
N ILE A 12 -36.53 -9.03 -12.61
CA ILE A 12 -36.43 -10.12 -11.65
C ILE A 12 -37.59 -9.99 -10.67
N ASN A 13 -38.35 -11.07 -10.46
CA ASN A 13 -39.40 -11.10 -9.47
C ASN A 13 -38.80 -11.43 -8.09
N LEU A 14 -38.59 -10.42 -7.26
CA LEU A 14 -38.06 -10.59 -5.91
C LEU A 14 -39.03 -11.33 -4.98
N THR A 15 -40.34 -11.30 -5.25
CA THR A 15 -41.36 -11.99 -4.45
C THR A 15 -41.28 -13.50 -4.61
N GLU A 16 -40.92 -13.98 -5.81
CA GLU A 16 -40.70 -15.41 -6.07
C GLU A 16 -39.43 -15.93 -5.38
N ILE A 17 -38.38 -15.11 -5.32
CA ILE A 17 -37.09 -15.51 -4.76
C ILE A 17 -37.10 -15.44 -3.22
N PHE A 18 -37.76 -14.42 -2.67
CA PHE A 18 -37.80 -14.15 -1.22
C PHE A 18 -39.25 -14.07 -0.74
N PRO A 19 -39.97 -15.20 -0.67
CA PRO A 19 -41.36 -15.22 -0.23
C PRO A 19 -41.49 -14.79 1.24
N ASP A 20 -42.29 -13.75 1.48
CA ASP A 20 -42.68 -13.22 2.80
C ASP A 20 -41.53 -12.87 3.77
N GLN A 21 -40.33 -12.63 3.25
CA GLN A 21 -39.16 -12.31 4.06
C GLN A 21 -38.88 -10.81 4.15
N LYS A 22 -38.36 -10.39 5.32
CA LYS A 22 -37.82 -9.05 5.51
C LYS A 22 -36.45 -8.96 4.83
N LEU A 23 -36.36 -8.14 3.79
CA LEU A 23 -35.11 -7.87 3.08
C LEU A 23 -34.35 -6.71 3.71
N PHE A 24 -33.04 -6.90 3.87
CA PHE A 24 -32.10 -5.88 4.30
C PHE A 24 -31.27 -5.42 3.10
N PHE A 25 -31.09 -4.11 2.96
CA PHE A 25 -30.31 -3.51 1.88
C PHE A 25 -29.07 -2.87 2.47
N GLY A 26 -27.94 -3.10 1.83
CA GLY A 26 -26.66 -2.55 2.27
C GLY A 26 -25.63 -2.69 1.17
N PHE A 27 -24.42 -2.22 1.49
CA PHE A 27 -23.27 -2.32 0.62
C PHE A 27 -22.29 -3.31 1.23
N SER A 28 -21.68 -4.13 0.37
CA SER A 28 -20.57 -5.00 0.72
C SER A 28 -19.44 -4.72 -0.25
N ALA A 29 -18.22 -4.71 0.28
CA ALA A 29 -17.05 -4.31 -0.46
C ALA A 29 -15.84 -5.09 0.10
N ALA A 30 -14.96 -5.54 -0.78
CA ALA A 30 -13.79 -6.34 -0.42
C ALA A 30 -12.55 -5.84 -1.16
N THR A 31 -11.41 -5.87 -0.48
CA THR A 31 -10.10 -5.62 -1.05
C THR A 31 -9.40 -6.94 -1.33
N GLY A 32 -8.97 -7.15 -2.57
CA GLY A 32 -8.19 -8.33 -2.97
C GLY A 32 -6.69 -8.16 -2.67
N SER A 33 -5.84 -8.68 -3.54
CA SER A 33 -4.37 -8.55 -3.44
C SER A 33 -3.86 -7.11 -3.59
N LEU A 34 -4.68 -6.21 -4.12
CA LEU A 34 -4.34 -4.79 -4.30
C LEU A 34 -5.11 -3.92 -3.32
N VAL A 35 -4.45 -2.85 -2.86
CA VAL A 35 -5.09 -1.82 -2.03
C VAL A 35 -6.14 -1.09 -2.85
N SER A 36 -7.39 -1.19 -2.43
CA SER A 36 -8.52 -0.47 -3.01
C SER A 36 -9.27 0.28 -1.92
N TYR A 37 -9.65 1.52 -2.19
CA TYR A 37 -10.39 2.36 -1.26
C TYR A 37 -11.83 2.49 -1.73
N GLN A 38 -12.77 2.02 -0.92
CA GLN A 38 -14.19 1.92 -1.27
C GLN A 38 -14.97 2.90 -0.37
N TYR A 39 -15.34 4.04 -0.94
CA TYR A 39 -16.06 5.11 -0.22
C TYR A 39 -17.50 5.24 -0.72
N ILE A 40 -18.45 5.26 0.23
CA ILE A 40 -19.85 5.58 -0.03
C ILE A 40 -20.08 7.01 0.46
N LEU A 41 -20.08 7.96 -0.47
CA LEU A 41 -20.27 9.38 -0.13
C LEU A 41 -21.72 9.75 0.16
N GLY A 42 -22.66 9.03 -0.45
CA GLY A 42 -24.08 9.20 -0.21
C GLY A 42 -24.88 8.11 -0.92
N TRP A 43 -26.07 7.85 -0.39
CA TRP A 43 -26.99 6.86 -0.91
C TRP A 43 -28.43 7.31 -0.68
N SER A 44 -29.33 6.89 -1.56
CA SER A 44 -30.77 7.11 -1.43
C SER A 44 -31.48 5.85 -1.92
N PHE A 45 -32.43 5.34 -1.14
CA PHE A 45 -33.19 4.14 -1.47
C PHE A 45 -34.67 4.34 -1.18
N SER A 46 -35.53 3.91 -2.11
CA SER A 46 -36.98 3.86 -1.94
C SER A 46 -37.48 2.51 -2.40
N ARG A 47 -38.34 1.92 -1.57
CA ARG A 47 -39.08 0.70 -1.91
C ARG A 47 -40.36 1.01 -2.67
N SER A 48 -40.96 2.17 -2.44
CA SER A 48 -42.18 2.58 -3.12
C SER A 48 -41.85 3.38 -4.39
N ARG A 49 -42.79 3.46 -5.32
CA ARG A 49 -42.71 4.28 -6.54
C ARG A 49 -42.65 5.80 -6.27
N VAL A 50 -42.41 6.20 -5.03
CA VAL A 50 -42.20 7.60 -4.65
C VAL A 50 -40.88 8.06 -5.24
N LEU A 51 -40.94 9.19 -5.94
CA LEU A 51 -39.79 9.88 -6.50
C LEU A 51 -38.84 10.24 -5.36
N LEU A 52 -37.69 9.56 -5.29
CA LEU A 52 -36.63 9.93 -4.37
C LEU A 52 -36.07 11.29 -4.77
N GLN A 53 -35.84 12.13 -3.77
CA GLN A 53 -35.02 13.32 -3.96
C GLN A 53 -33.66 12.88 -4.51
N ARG A 54 -33.28 13.40 -5.68
CA ARG A 54 -31.98 13.10 -6.28
C ARG A 54 -30.89 13.48 -5.29
N LEU A 55 -29.99 12.55 -5.01
CA LEU A 55 -28.80 12.81 -4.21
C LEU A 55 -28.00 13.94 -4.87
N ASP A 56 -27.89 15.06 -4.17
CA ASP A 56 -27.16 16.23 -4.63
C ASP A 56 -25.65 15.98 -4.49
N LEU A 57 -25.01 15.68 -5.62
CA LEU A 57 -23.59 15.39 -5.67
C LEU A 57 -22.72 16.59 -5.28
N SER A 58 -23.24 17.82 -5.38
CA SER A 58 -22.49 19.04 -5.04
C SER A 58 -22.32 19.23 -3.53
N LYS A 59 -23.20 18.62 -2.73
CA LYS A 59 -23.16 18.67 -1.27
C LYS A 59 -22.31 17.57 -0.64
N LEU A 60 -21.77 16.66 -1.46
CA LEU A 60 -20.96 15.56 -0.96
C LEU A 60 -19.57 16.06 -0.55
N PRO A 61 -19.03 15.57 0.57
CA PRO A 61 -17.68 15.91 0.99
C PRO A 61 -16.67 15.41 -0.05
N HIS A 62 -15.55 16.11 -0.15
CA HIS A 62 -14.45 15.68 -1.02
C HIS A 62 -13.81 14.40 -0.47
N ILE A 63 -13.54 13.45 -1.36
CA ILE A 63 -12.93 12.16 -0.97
C ILE A 63 -11.50 12.45 -0.47
N PRO A 64 -11.12 11.98 0.73
CA PRO A 64 -9.73 12.05 1.16
C PRO A 64 -8.91 11.21 0.19
N HIS A 65 -8.00 11.84 -0.53
CA HIS A 65 -7.08 11.11 -1.38
C HIS A 65 -6.24 10.20 -0.50
N PRO A 66 -6.19 8.89 -0.77
CA PRO A 66 -5.31 8.00 -0.06
C PRO A 66 -3.88 8.45 -0.38
N ARG A 67 -3.30 9.26 0.51
CA ARG A 67 -1.88 9.56 0.44
C ARG A 67 -1.21 8.22 0.58
N ALA A 68 -0.50 7.79 -0.47
CA ALA A 68 0.51 6.76 -0.32
C ALA A 68 1.28 7.15 0.94
N LYS A 69 1.22 6.32 1.99
CA LYS A 69 2.18 6.46 3.08
C LYS A 69 3.51 6.44 2.34
N LYS A 70 4.18 7.60 2.28
CA LYS A 70 5.61 7.59 2.02
C LYS A 70 6.11 6.75 3.16
N GLU A 71 6.36 5.48 2.90
CA GLU A 71 7.16 4.67 3.79
C GLU A 71 8.41 5.49 3.94
N LYS A 72 8.52 6.17 5.07
CA LYS A 72 9.76 6.80 5.48
C LYS A 72 10.64 5.59 5.70
N THR A 73 11.32 5.15 4.65
CA THR A 73 12.37 4.15 4.71
C THR A 73 13.15 4.54 5.93
N SER A 74 13.06 3.72 6.98
CA SER A 74 13.38 4.20 8.32
C SER A 74 14.82 4.70 8.28
N LEU A 75 15.02 6.01 8.44
CA LEU A 75 16.36 6.59 8.40
C LEU A 75 17.26 5.85 9.41
N LEU A 76 16.67 5.35 10.50
CA LEU A 76 17.33 4.47 11.46
C LEU A 76 17.82 3.15 10.85
N LEU A 77 17.04 2.48 9.98
CA LEU A 77 17.48 1.28 9.27
C LEU A 77 18.64 1.58 8.32
N ILE A 78 18.56 2.69 7.58
CA ILE A 78 19.63 3.10 6.66
C ILE A 78 20.91 3.42 7.45
N THR A 79 20.81 4.23 8.52
CA THR A 79 21.94 4.58 9.38
C THR A 79 22.54 3.34 10.05
N LEU A 80 21.72 2.39 10.49
CA LEU A 80 22.19 1.14 11.09
C LEU A 80 22.98 0.29 10.07
N LEU A 81 22.47 0.15 8.85
CA LEU A 81 23.17 -0.57 7.77
C LEU A 81 24.50 0.09 7.40
N VAL A 82 24.54 1.42 7.32
CA VAL A 82 25.76 2.17 7.03
C VAL A 82 26.80 2.00 8.14
N LEU A 83 26.38 2.10 9.41
CA LEU A 83 27.29 1.93 10.56
C LEU A 83 27.89 0.52 10.61
N LEU A 84 27.08 -0.50 10.29
CA LEU A 84 27.51 -1.89 10.25
C LEU A 84 28.50 -2.15 9.10
N ALA A 85 28.26 -1.56 7.93
CA ALA A 85 29.19 -1.63 6.82
C ALA A 85 30.55 -0.98 7.17
N VAL A 86 30.54 0.21 7.77
CA VAL A 86 31.76 0.94 8.15
C VAL A 86 32.60 0.15 9.17
N THR A 87 31.96 -0.46 10.18
CA THR A 87 32.67 -1.27 11.18
C THR A 87 33.32 -2.51 10.55
N VAL A 88 32.63 -3.19 9.62
CA VAL A 88 33.20 -4.34 8.89
C VAL A 88 34.39 -3.92 8.03
N PHE A 89 34.27 -2.83 7.26
CA PHE A 89 35.37 -2.32 6.43
C PHE A 89 36.58 -1.89 7.27
N ALA A 90 36.36 -1.22 8.39
CA ALA A 90 37.44 -0.83 9.30
C ALA A 90 38.14 -2.06 9.91
N GLY A 91 37.38 -3.08 10.31
CA GLY A 91 37.92 -4.35 10.81
C GLY A 91 38.76 -5.08 9.76
N LEU A 92 38.23 -5.25 8.54
CA LEU A 92 38.95 -5.89 7.43
C LEU A 92 40.21 -5.11 7.04
N GLY A 93 40.11 -3.77 6.94
CA GLY A 93 41.25 -2.90 6.65
C GLY A 93 42.33 -2.98 7.73
N GLY A 94 41.93 -2.97 9.01
CA GLY A 94 42.84 -3.16 10.15
C GLY A 94 43.56 -4.50 10.11
N VAL A 95 42.84 -5.60 9.88
CA VAL A 95 43.43 -6.94 9.74
C VAL A 95 44.37 -7.02 8.55
N TYR A 96 43.99 -6.44 7.41
CA TYR A 96 44.84 -6.39 6.22
C TYR A 96 46.15 -5.63 6.47
N LEU A 97 46.07 -4.43 7.08
CA LEU A 97 47.25 -3.64 7.42
C LEU A 97 48.13 -4.32 8.47
N TYR A 98 47.53 -4.95 9.48
CA TYR A 98 48.26 -5.71 10.49
C TYR A 98 49.00 -6.89 9.87
N ARG A 99 48.34 -7.69 9.02
CA ARG A 99 48.99 -8.78 8.28
C ARG A 99 50.12 -8.23 7.40
N ARG A 100 49.86 -7.16 6.64
CA ARG A 100 50.88 -6.55 5.78
C ARG A 100 52.10 -6.10 6.58
N LYS A 101 51.92 -5.48 7.75
CA LYS A 101 53.04 -5.06 8.62
C LYS A 101 53.77 -6.25 9.24
N LYS A 102 53.03 -7.26 9.74
CA LYS A 102 53.62 -8.45 10.37
C LYS A 102 54.41 -9.30 9.37
N TYR A 103 53.92 -9.45 8.13
CA TYR A 103 54.62 -10.13 7.04
C TYR A 103 55.51 -9.19 6.22
N ALA A 104 55.65 -7.92 6.61
CA ALA A 104 56.67 -7.01 6.10
C ALA A 104 57.97 -7.10 6.89
N GLU A 105 58.08 -8.04 7.84
CA GLU A 105 59.34 -8.42 8.43
C GLU A 105 60.24 -9.06 7.36
N VAL A 106 61.09 -8.17 6.83
CA VAL A 106 62.43 -8.37 6.26
C VAL A 106 62.49 -9.16 4.95
N LYS A 107 62.44 -8.43 3.82
CA LYS A 107 63.28 -8.81 2.68
C LYS A 107 64.73 -8.71 3.16
N GLU A 108 65.32 -9.85 3.51
CA GLU A 108 66.70 -9.90 3.94
C GLU A 108 67.63 -9.45 2.81
N ALA A 109 68.80 -8.93 3.17
CA ALA A 109 69.69 -8.24 2.23
C ALA A 109 70.10 -9.09 1.01
N TRP A 110 69.93 -10.41 1.06
CA TRP A 110 70.17 -11.35 -0.03
C TRP A 110 69.08 -11.36 -1.13
N GLU A 111 67.90 -10.76 -0.90
CA GLU A 111 66.84 -10.65 -1.92
C GLU A 111 67.00 -9.43 -2.86
N LYS A 112 68.16 -8.77 -2.82
CA LYS A 112 68.47 -7.59 -3.64
C LYS A 112 69.44 -7.84 -4.78
N ASP A 113 69.91 -9.08 -4.95
CA ASP A 113 70.66 -9.52 -6.14
C ASP A 113 69.76 -10.33 -7.08
#